data_AF-A0A8R2JW15-F1
#
_entry.id   AF-A0A8R2JW15-F1
#
_cell.length_a   1.000
_cell.length_b   1.000
_cell.length_c   1.000
_cell.angle_alpha   90.00
_cell.angle_beta   90.00
_cell.angle_gamma   90.00
#
_symmetry.space_group_name_H-M   'P 1'
#
loop_
_entity.id
_entity.type
_entity.pdbx_description
1 polymer ?
#
loop_
_entity_poly.entity_id
_entity_poly.type
_entity_poly.pdbx_seq_one_letter_code
_entity_poly.pdbx_strand_id
1 'polypeptide(L)'
;MRLPFDIPNLRSTTPGSVFQAGVLYLNHTDHGWNPYVTSWIGTSDNATEKAALLVLLNKYVPICLEVLKTKFKIVTPIPEIMHKQMLCTLLDCLSSPINCPPEIARDVFGTYFVFACLWVFGSAIFPDQLIDWRVEFSKWWLSGFKTITISSSGSVLNYFIDPEPKQFIPWSNRVSYFELVPDTRLQVIIILF
;
A
#
# COMPACT_ATOMS: atom_id res chain seq x y z
N MET A 1 -8.80 38.48 -16.01
CA MET A 1 -9.27 37.25 -15.32
C MET A 1 -8.48 36.08 -15.88
N ARG A 2 -7.94 35.17 -15.05
CA ARG A 2 -7.20 33.97 -15.49
C ARG A 2 -8.06 32.74 -15.20
N LEU A 3 -8.16 31.80 -16.14
CA LEU A 3 -8.92 30.56 -16.00
C LEU A 3 -7.97 29.36 -16.07
N PRO A 4 -7.58 28.78 -14.93
CA PRO A 4 -6.73 27.59 -14.90
C PRO A 4 -7.54 26.33 -15.19
N PHE A 5 -6.94 25.40 -15.94
CA PHE A 5 -7.45 24.06 -16.16
C PHE A 5 -6.37 23.04 -15.78
N ASP A 6 -6.76 21.97 -15.08
CA ASP A 6 -5.90 20.81 -14.83
C ASP A 6 -6.34 19.67 -15.75
N ILE A 7 -5.49 19.35 -16.73
CA ILE A 7 -5.80 18.38 -17.79
C ILE A 7 -4.68 17.34 -17.82
N PRO A 8 -4.99 16.04 -17.65
CA PRO A 8 -3.96 15.00 -17.51
C PRO A 8 -3.24 14.70 -18.82
N ASN A 9 -3.89 14.89 -19.97
CA ASN A 9 -3.27 14.76 -21.28
C ASN A 9 -4.01 15.56 -22.35
N LEU A 10 -3.28 15.98 -23.38
CA LEU A 10 -3.81 16.71 -24.54
C LEU A 10 -3.86 15.82 -25.79
N ARG A 11 -3.87 14.48 -25.65
CA ARG A 11 -3.77 13.56 -26.79
C ARG A 11 -4.92 13.67 -27.78
N SER A 12 -6.11 14.05 -27.30
CA SER A 12 -7.32 14.22 -28.10
C SER A 12 -7.53 15.64 -28.62
N THR A 13 -6.62 16.57 -28.33
CA THR A 13 -6.82 17.99 -28.66
C THR A 13 -6.01 18.38 -29.88
N THR A 14 -6.65 19.08 -30.83
CA THR A 14 -5.95 19.61 -32.00
C THR A 14 -5.03 20.77 -31.60
N PRO A 15 -3.80 20.87 -32.14
CA PRO A 15 -2.83 21.93 -31.79
C PRO A 15 -3.39 23.35 -31.89
N GLY A 16 -4.27 23.60 -32.86
CA GLY A 16 -4.91 24.91 -33.05
C GLY A 16 -5.80 25.34 -31.88
N SER A 17 -6.39 24.40 -31.14
CA SER A 17 -7.28 24.70 -30.00
C SER A 17 -6.49 25.11 -28.75
N VAL A 18 -5.25 24.64 -28.61
CA VAL A 18 -4.41 24.92 -27.44
C VAL A 18 -3.50 26.13 -27.67
N PHE A 19 -3.37 26.60 -28.90
CA PHE A 19 -2.48 27.71 -29.27
C PHE A 19 -2.82 29.04 -28.58
N GLN A 20 -4.08 29.23 -28.19
CA GLN A 20 -4.54 30.44 -27.50
C GLN A 20 -4.36 30.37 -25.98
N ALA A 21 -3.95 29.22 -25.44
CA ALA A 21 -3.75 29.00 -24.01
C ALA A 21 -2.26 28.87 -23.67
N GLY A 22 -1.85 29.41 -22.54
CA GLY A 22 -0.54 29.12 -21.97
C GLY A 22 -0.51 27.70 -21.41
N VAL A 23 0.29 26.82 -21.99
CA VAL A 23 0.44 25.44 -21.52
C VAL A 23 1.67 25.34 -20.61
N LEU A 24 1.44 24.99 -19.35
CA LEU A 24 2.51 24.64 -18.41
C LEU A 24 2.57 23.12 -18.29
N TYR A 25 3.64 22.52 -18.81
CA TYR A 25 3.89 21.08 -18.65
C TYR A 25 4.58 20.83 -17.30
N LEU A 26 3.95 20.03 -16.45
CA LEU A 26 4.52 19.63 -15.17
C LEU A 26 5.16 18.25 -15.31
N ASN A 27 6.48 18.16 -15.08
CA ASN A 27 7.16 16.87 -15.05
C ASN A 27 6.89 16.15 -13.72
N HIS A 28 6.64 14.85 -13.80
CA HIS A 28 6.53 13.99 -12.62
C HIS A 28 7.86 13.80 -11.87
N THR A 29 9.00 14.02 -12.54
CA THR A 29 10.35 13.88 -11.93
C THR A 29 10.70 15.03 -11.00
N ASP A 30 10.17 16.22 -11.24
CA ASP A 30 10.59 17.45 -10.55
C ASP A 30 9.98 17.54 -9.14
N HIS A 31 8.90 16.80 -8.88
CA HIS A 31 8.22 16.77 -7.58
C HIS A 31 8.87 15.85 -6.55
N GLY A 32 9.88 15.06 -6.93
CA GLY A 32 10.41 14.01 -6.06
C GLY A 32 9.33 12.99 -5.66
N TRP A 33 9.72 11.97 -4.91
CA TRP A 33 8.80 10.88 -4.54
C TRP A 33 7.92 11.21 -3.31
N ASN A 34 8.17 12.32 -2.62
CA ASN A 34 7.74 12.54 -1.23
C ASN A 34 6.71 13.67 -0.94
N PRO A 35 6.29 14.58 -1.85
CA PRO A 35 5.58 15.80 -1.41
C PRO A 35 4.24 15.50 -0.72
N TYR A 36 3.50 14.51 -1.21
CA TYR A 36 2.27 14.05 -0.57
C TYR A 36 2.53 13.47 0.83
N VAL A 37 3.53 12.60 0.94
CA VAL A 37 3.86 11.90 2.18
C VAL A 37 4.44 12.87 3.21
N THR A 38 5.30 13.81 2.80
CA THR A 38 5.79 14.90 3.66
C THR A 38 4.65 15.77 4.17
N SER A 39 3.67 16.10 3.32
CA SER A 39 2.48 16.86 3.77
C SER A 39 1.65 16.08 4.79
N TRP A 40 1.49 14.77 4.59
CA TRP A 40 0.78 13.89 5.52
C TRP A 40 1.52 13.74 6.85
N ILE A 41 2.85 13.54 6.84
CA ILE A 41 3.66 13.56 8.09
C ILE A 41 3.55 14.93 8.79
N GLY A 42 3.34 15.99 8.02
CA GLY A 42 3.12 17.34 8.51
C GLY A 42 1.89 17.47 9.42
N THR A 43 0.85 16.65 9.25
CA THR A 43 -0.41 16.77 10.00
C THR A 43 -0.36 16.20 11.42
N SER A 44 0.59 15.31 11.73
CA SER A 44 0.78 14.81 13.10
C SER A 44 1.40 15.90 13.98
N ASP A 45 1.17 15.90 15.29
CA ASP A 45 1.81 16.88 16.21
C ASP A 45 3.09 16.33 16.87
N ASN A 46 3.26 15.01 16.90
CA ASN A 46 4.34 14.35 17.64
C ASN A 46 5.63 14.25 16.82
N ALA A 47 6.66 15.03 17.18
CA ALA A 47 7.94 15.08 16.48
C ALA A 47 8.67 13.72 16.42
N THR A 48 8.56 12.91 17.47
CA THR A 48 9.22 11.60 17.55
C THR A 48 8.61 10.61 16.56
N GLU A 49 7.29 10.64 16.42
CA GLU A 49 6.54 9.82 15.47
C GLU A 49 6.87 10.22 14.03
N LYS A 50 6.91 11.52 13.74
CA LYS A 50 7.31 12.04 12.41
C LYS A 50 8.69 11.52 11.99
N ALA A 51 9.66 11.59 12.89
CA ALA A 51 11.01 11.12 12.61
C ALA A 51 11.04 9.60 12.34
N ALA A 52 10.32 8.81 13.15
CA ALA A 52 10.23 7.36 12.97
C ALA A 52 9.55 6.98 11.64
N LEU A 53 8.43 7.63 11.31
CA LEU A 53 7.71 7.47 10.05
C LEU A 53 8.60 7.78 8.85
N LEU A 54 9.32 8.90 8.88
CA LEU A 54 10.18 9.32 7.78
C LEU A 54 11.30 8.30 7.53
N VAL A 55 11.90 7.75 8.60
CA VAL A 55 12.91 6.68 8.48
C VAL A 55 12.33 5.42 7.84
N LEU A 56 11.14 4.98 8.27
CA LEU A 56 10.47 3.81 7.72
C LEU A 56 10.07 4.02 6.25
N LEU A 57 9.46 5.15 5.93
CA LEU A 57 9.03 5.48 4.57
C LEU A 57 10.22 5.54 3.60
N ASN A 58 11.31 6.20 3.98
CA ASN A 58 12.54 6.26 3.17
C ASN A 58 13.15 4.86 2.96
N LYS A 59 13.04 3.96 3.94
CA LYS A 59 13.60 2.62 3.87
C LYS A 59 12.79 1.67 3.00
N TYR A 60 11.46 1.68 3.11
CA TYR A 60 10.61 0.67 2.47
C TYR A 60 10.03 1.14 1.13
N VAL A 61 9.53 2.37 1.03
CA VAL A 61 8.72 2.83 -0.12
C VAL A 61 9.50 2.84 -1.44
N PRO A 62 10.71 3.43 -1.53
CA PRO A 62 11.46 3.45 -2.79
C PRO A 62 11.76 2.04 -3.33
N ILE A 63 12.19 1.14 -2.44
CA ILE A 63 12.52 -0.25 -2.79
C ILE A 63 11.27 -0.99 -3.30
N CYS A 64 10.14 -0.84 -2.62
CA CYS A 64 8.89 -1.50 -3.03
C CYS A 64 8.38 -0.98 -4.39
N LEU A 65 8.44 0.33 -4.62
CA LEU A 65 8.02 0.94 -5.89
C LEU A 65 8.91 0.51 -7.06
N GLU A 66 10.21 0.42 -6.86
CA GLU A 66 11.15 -0.04 -7.90
C GLU A 66 10.90 -1.52 -8.26
N VAL A 67 10.74 -2.36 -7.26
CA VAL A 67 10.54 -3.79 -7.45
C VAL A 67 9.19 -4.09 -8.10
N LEU A 68 8.13 -3.36 -7.76
CA LEU A 68 6.83 -3.51 -8.43
C LEU A 68 6.86 -3.15 -9.91
N LYS A 69 7.70 -2.20 -10.32
CA LYS A 69 7.85 -1.84 -11.74
C LYS A 69 8.66 -2.85 -12.53
N THR A 70 9.64 -3.49 -11.89
CA THR A 70 10.69 -4.24 -12.59
C THR A 70 10.52 -5.76 -12.50
N LYS A 71 10.01 -6.28 -11.38
CA LYS A 71 10.01 -7.72 -11.09
C LYS A 71 8.62 -8.35 -11.08
N PHE A 72 7.62 -7.63 -10.58
CA PHE A 72 6.28 -8.22 -10.36
C PHE A 72 5.27 -7.77 -11.40
N LYS A 73 4.34 -8.68 -11.73
CA LYS A 73 3.21 -8.39 -12.59
C LYS A 73 2.00 -8.01 -11.74
N ILE A 74 1.48 -6.81 -11.97
CA ILE A 74 0.27 -6.31 -11.32
C ILE A 74 -0.94 -6.47 -12.26
N VAL A 75 -2.12 -6.68 -11.67
CA VAL A 75 -3.39 -6.89 -12.42
C VAL A 75 -3.72 -5.68 -13.28
N THR A 76 -3.65 -4.50 -12.67
CA THR A 76 -3.98 -3.22 -13.28
C THR A 76 -2.83 -2.26 -13.04
N PRO A 77 -2.42 -1.45 -14.02
CA PRO A 77 -1.44 -0.40 -13.81
C PRO A 77 -1.94 0.61 -12.76
N ILE A 78 -1.26 0.67 -11.61
CA ILE A 78 -1.58 1.62 -10.54
C ILE A 78 -0.48 2.69 -10.48
N PRO A 79 -0.84 3.99 -10.57
CA PRO A 79 0.12 5.07 -10.40
C PRO A 79 0.83 5.02 -9.04
N GLU A 80 2.09 5.45 -8.96
CA GLU A 80 2.85 5.46 -7.70
C GLU A 80 2.19 6.29 -6.60
N ILE A 81 1.55 7.41 -6.97
CA ILE A 81 0.85 8.28 -6.01
C ILE A 81 -0.29 7.54 -5.31
N MET A 82 -0.98 6.64 -6.00
CA MET A 82 -2.08 5.86 -5.42
C MET A 82 -1.57 4.88 -4.37
N HIS A 83 -0.40 4.27 -4.58
CA HIS A 83 0.22 3.43 -3.56
C HIS A 83 0.59 4.23 -2.30
N LYS A 84 1.14 5.44 -2.48
CA LYS A 84 1.50 6.34 -1.37
C LYS A 84 0.26 6.79 -0.60
N GLN A 85 -0.80 7.18 -1.31
CA GLN A 85 -2.09 7.55 -0.71
C GLN A 85 -2.69 6.38 0.07
N MET A 86 -2.76 5.19 -0.53
CA MET A 86 -3.29 4.00 0.12
C MET A 86 -2.48 3.61 1.37
N LEU A 87 -1.15 3.77 1.33
CA LEU A 87 -0.29 3.56 2.51
C LEU A 87 -0.62 4.54 3.64
N CYS A 88 -0.71 5.84 3.35
CA CYS A 88 -1.06 6.85 4.35
C CYS A 88 -2.45 6.58 4.94
N THR A 89 -3.46 6.30 4.10
CA THR A 89 -4.81 6.01 4.57
C THR A 89 -4.88 4.74 5.43
N LEU A 90 -4.16 3.67 5.05
CA LEU A 90 -4.11 2.46 5.87
C LEU A 90 -3.41 2.70 7.21
N LEU A 91 -2.34 3.50 7.22
CA LEU A 91 -1.67 3.91 8.45
C LEU A 91 -2.59 4.74 9.35
N ASP A 92 -3.36 5.67 8.79
CA ASP A 92 -4.35 6.44 9.57
C ASP A 92 -5.39 5.54 10.23
N CYS A 93 -5.85 4.49 9.53
CA CYS A 93 -6.78 3.51 10.10
C CYS A 93 -6.14 2.65 11.19
N LEU A 94 -4.90 2.20 10.99
CA LEU A 94 -4.22 1.28 11.91
C LEU A 94 -3.64 2.00 13.14
N SER A 95 -3.16 3.24 12.97
CA SER A 95 -2.57 4.09 14.01
C SER A 95 -3.62 4.90 14.79
N SER A 96 -4.90 4.51 14.74
CA SER A 96 -5.94 5.10 15.57
C SER A 96 -5.51 5.11 17.05
N PRO A 97 -5.82 6.17 17.82
CA PRO A 97 -5.41 6.30 19.23
C PRO A 97 -5.85 5.13 20.13
N ILE A 98 -6.85 4.35 19.69
CA ILE A 98 -7.29 3.12 20.34
C ILE A 98 -6.27 1.98 20.17
N ASN A 99 -5.67 1.87 18.99
CA ASN A 99 -4.73 0.80 18.65
C ASN A 99 -3.29 1.14 19.02
N CYS A 100 -2.96 2.43 19.05
CA CYS A 100 -1.63 2.95 19.35
C CYS A 100 -1.63 4.08 20.42
N PRO A 101 -1.95 3.81 21.70
CA PRO A 101 -1.63 4.76 22.78
C PRO A 101 -0.13 5.17 22.76
N PRO A 102 0.19 6.41 23.17
CA PRO A 102 1.52 7.01 23.06
C PRO A 102 2.62 6.29 23.86
N GLU A 103 2.26 5.36 24.74
CA GLU A 103 3.18 4.49 25.49
C GLU A 103 3.62 3.23 24.74
N ILE A 104 3.04 2.95 23.57
CA ILE A 104 3.35 1.72 22.84
C ILE A 104 4.76 1.75 22.25
N ALA A 105 5.47 0.64 22.43
CA ALA A 105 6.80 0.41 21.91
C ALA A 105 6.86 0.67 20.40
N ARG A 106 7.93 1.37 19.95
CA ARG A 106 8.25 1.62 18.53
C ARG A 106 8.11 0.36 17.65
N ASP A 107 8.32 -0.81 18.23
CA ASP A 107 8.23 -2.10 17.55
C ASP A 107 6.82 -2.40 17.03
N VAL A 108 5.77 -2.08 17.81
CA VAL A 108 4.36 -2.31 17.40
C VAL A 108 3.98 -1.39 16.25
N PHE A 109 4.42 -0.13 16.30
CA PHE A 109 4.20 0.82 15.21
C PHE A 109 4.89 0.34 13.92
N GLY A 110 6.12 -0.17 14.05
CA GLY A 110 6.81 -0.85 12.95
C GLY A 110 6.01 -2.00 12.37
N THR A 111 5.36 -2.82 13.22
CA THR A 111 4.52 -3.95 12.79
C THR A 111 3.34 -3.49 11.95
N TYR A 112 2.60 -2.47 12.40
CA TYR A 112 1.51 -1.88 11.60
C TYR A 112 2.01 -1.30 10.28
N PHE A 113 3.17 -0.65 10.29
CA PHE A 113 3.76 -0.10 9.08
C PHE A 113 4.12 -1.18 8.05
N VAL A 114 4.73 -2.29 8.50
CA VAL A 114 5.05 -3.43 7.62
C VAL A 114 3.77 -4.06 7.08
N PHE A 115 2.75 -4.24 7.91
CA PHE A 115 1.46 -4.76 7.48
C PHE A 115 0.80 -3.86 6.44
N ALA A 116 0.80 -2.54 6.65
CA ALA A 116 0.28 -1.59 5.66
C ALA A 116 1.05 -1.68 4.34
N CYS A 117 2.38 -1.75 4.37
CA CYS A 117 3.20 -1.93 3.16
C CYS A 117 2.86 -3.24 2.41
N LEU A 118 2.71 -4.35 3.14
CA LEU A 118 2.36 -5.64 2.56
C LEU A 118 1.05 -5.59 1.79
N TRP A 119 0.02 -4.96 2.37
CA TRP A 119 -1.27 -4.82 1.71
C TRP A 119 -1.23 -3.83 0.55
N VAL A 120 -0.53 -2.72 0.68
CA VAL A 120 -0.43 -1.71 -0.39
C VAL A 120 0.25 -2.28 -1.62
N PHE A 121 1.40 -2.92 -1.44
CA PHE A 121 2.23 -3.38 -2.54
C PHE A 121 1.89 -4.81 -2.98
N GLY A 122 1.34 -5.63 -2.09
CA GLY A 122 0.98 -7.03 -2.37
C GLY A 122 -0.43 -7.23 -2.93
N SER A 123 -1.39 -6.35 -2.64
CA SER A 123 -2.81 -6.56 -3.02
C SER A 123 -3.03 -6.61 -4.53
N ALA A 124 -2.30 -5.80 -5.29
CA ALA A 124 -2.45 -5.70 -6.75
C ALA A 124 -1.67 -6.76 -7.53
N ILE A 125 -0.93 -7.64 -6.85
CA ILE A 125 -0.07 -8.64 -7.50
C ILE A 125 -0.94 -9.75 -8.10
N PHE A 126 -0.68 -10.01 -9.38
CA PHE A 126 -1.45 -10.95 -10.19
C PHE A 126 -1.03 -12.40 -9.92
N PRO A 127 -1.95 -13.29 -9.49
CA PRO A 127 -1.69 -14.72 -9.49
C PRO A 127 -1.76 -15.23 -10.94
N ASP A 128 -0.61 -15.44 -11.59
CA ASP A 128 -0.54 -16.01 -12.93
C ASP A 128 -0.69 -17.54 -12.87
N GLN A 129 -1.13 -18.17 -13.96
CA GLN A 129 -1.35 -19.62 -14.00
C GLN A 129 -0.04 -20.43 -13.94
N LEU A 130 1.05 -19.86 -14.46
CA LEU A 130 2.37 -20.51 -14.52
C LEU A 130 3.28 -20.14 -13.36
N ILE A 131 3.20 -18.88 -12.89
CA ILE A 131 4.01 -18.35 -11.80
C ILE A 131 3.10 -17.57 -10.87
N ASP A 132 3.00 -18.03 -9.63
CA ASP A 132 2.29 -17.26 -8.61
C ASP A 132 3.18 -16.11 -8.12
N TRP A 133 2.99 -14.93 -8.71
CA TRP A 133 3.73 -13.72 -8.33
C TRP A 133 3.49 -13.31 -6.87
N ARG A 134 2.40 -13.74 -6.23
CA ARG A 134 2.16 -13.47 -4.80
C ARG A 134 3.08 -14.28 -3.90
N VAL A 135 3.38 -15.52 -4.30
CA VAL A 135 4.36 -16.38 -3.62
C VAL A 135 5.77 -15.81 -3.82
N GLU A 136 6.11 -15.38 -5.03
CA GLU A 136 7.42 -14.75 -5.30
C GLU A 136 7.59 -13.42 -4.55
N PHE A 137 6.53 -12.61 -4.46
CA PHE A 137 6.52 -11.42 -3.61
C PHE A 137 6.74 -11.77 -2.13
N SER A 138 6.11 -12.82 -1.64
CA SER A 138 6.27 -13.27 -0.26
C SER A 138 7.71 -13.68 0.03
N LYS A 139 8.34 -14.45 -0.87
CA LYS A 139 9.76 -14.85 -0.76
C LYS A 139 10.70 -13.64 -0.82
N TRP A 140 10.45 -12.71 -1.75
CA TRP A 140 11.21 -11.48 -1.88
C TRP A 140 11.10 -10.62 -0.62
N TRP A 141 9.89 -10.47 -0.06
CA TRP A 141 9.67 -9.69 1.15
C TRP A 141 10.42 -10.28 2.34
N LEU A 142 10.26 -11.59 2.59
CA LEU A 142 10.91 -12.29 3.71
C LEU A 142 12.44 -12.32 3.59
N SER A 143 12.98 -12.32 2.36
CA SER A 143 14.44 -12.28 2.15
C SER A 143 15.02 -10.87 2.32
N GLY A 144 14.31 -9.83 1.86
CA GLY A 144 14.77 -8.43 1.90
C GLY A 144 14.52 -7.72 3.23
N PHE A 145 13.37 -7.98 3.88
CA PHE A 145 12.96 -7.29 5.10
C PHE A 145 12.91 -8.25 6.29
N LYS A 146 13.93 -8.18 7.14
CA LYS A 146 14.07 -9.03 8.34
C LYS A 146 13.79 -8.31 9.66
N THR A 147 13.40 -7.04 9.60
CA THR A 147 13.18 -6.21 10.79
C THR A 147 11.99 -6.72 11.62
N ILE A 148 10.96 -7.27 10.97
CA ILE A 148 9.77 -7.78 11.63
C ILE A 148 9.55 -9.21 11.18
N THR A 149 9.50 -10.11 12.15
CA THR A 149 9.38 -11.55 11.89
C THR A 149 7.95 -11.89 11.56
N ILE A 150 7.74 -12.36 10.33
CA ILE A 150 6.49 -12.97 9.87
C ILE A 150 6.78 -14.47 9.74
N SER A 151 5.88 -15.32 10.19
CA SER A 151 6.06 -16.77 10.03
C SER A 151 6.22 -17.12 8.54
N SER A 152 7.18 -17.99 8.23
CA SER A 152 7.47 -18.42 6.86
C SER A 152 6.50 -19.47 6.32
N SER A 153 5.52 -19.91 7.13
CA SER A 153 4.50 -20.89 6.73
C SER A 153 3.43 -20.25 5.84
N GLY A 154 3.75 -20.00 4.57
CA GLY A 154 2.79 -19.51 3.57
C GLY A 154 3.07 -18.10 3.05
N SER A 155 2.10 -17.51 2.35
CA SER A 155 2.22 -16.14 1.84
C SER A 155 2.18 -15.13 2.99
N VAL A 156 2.97 -14.06 2.89
CA VAL A 156 2.94 -12.94 3.85
C VAL A 156 1.56 -12.27 3.93
N LEU A 157 0.73 -12.43 2.90
CA LEU A 157 -0.64 -11.91 2.85
C LEU A 157 -1.64 -12.77 3.64
N ASN A 158 -1.26 -13.99 4.02
CA ASN A 158 -2.12 -14.91 4.79
C ASN A 158 -2.09 -14.64 6.31
N TYR A 159 -1.51 -13.51 6.73
CA TYR A 159 -1.40 -13.12 8.13
C TYR A 159 -2.13 -11.80 8.39
N PHE A 160 -2.72 -11.69 9.58
CA PHE A 160 -3.28 -10.45 10.12
C PHE A 160 -2.60 -10.08 11.43
N ILE A 161 -2.71 -8.81 11.82
CA ILE A 161 -2.26 -8.37 13.15
C ILE A 161 -3.41 -8.56 14.14
N ASP A 162 -3.17 -9.39 15.15
CA ASP A 162 -4.15 -9.58 16.22
C ASP A 162 -4.16 -8.37 17.18
N PRO A 163 -5.31 -7.79 17.54
CA PRO A 163 -5.36 -6.61 18.43
C PRO A 163 -4.64 -6.80 19.77
N GLU A 164 -4.60 -8.04 20.28
CA GLU A 164 -3.85 -8.47 21.46
C GLU A 164 -3.28 -9.86 21.14
N PRO A 165 -1.98 -10.07 20.82
CA PRO A 165 -0.78 -9.39 21.30
C PRO A 165 -0.07 -8.46 20.30
N LYS A 166 -0.73 -8.01 19.22
CA LYS A 166 -0.13 -7.17 18.15
C LYS A 166 0.97 -7.87 17.36
N GLN A 167 0.79 -9.17 17.13
CA GLN A 167 1.67 -10.02 16.34
C GLN A 167 0.94 -10.55 15.10
N PHE A 168 1.72 -11.01 14.11
CA PHE A 168 1.20 -11.65 12.92
C PHE A 168 0.68 -13.05 13.24
N ILE A 169 -0.62 -13.26 13.02
CA ILE A 169 -1.32 -14.55 13.20
C ILE A 169 -1.95 -14.97 11.87
N PRO A 170 -1.99 -16.27 11.53
CA PRO A 170 -2.63 -16.73 10.29
C PRO A 170 -4.11 -16.39 10.25
N TRP A 171 -4.61 -15.93 9.10
CA TRP A 171 -6.05 -15.68 8.87
C TRP A 171 -6.91 -16.92 9.15
N SER A 172 -6.37 -18.12 8.97
CA SER A 172 -7.06 -19.38 9.27
C SER A 172 -7.62 -19.46 10.70
N ASN A 173 -7.06 -18.72 11.65
CA ASN A 173 -7.58 -18.66 13.03
C ASN A 173 -8.90 -17.87 13.15
N ARG A 174 -9.23 -17.03 12.16
CA ARG A 174 -10.47 -16.23 12.08
C ARG A 174 -11.52 -16.85 11.16
N VAL A 175 -11.13 -17.81 10.31
CA VAL A 175 -12.04 -18.44 9.35
C VAL A 175 -12.96 -19.42 10.08
N SER A 176 -14.27 -19.21 9.96
CA SER A 176 -15.28 -20.15 10.46
C SER A 176 -15.54 -21.27 9.45
N TYR A 177 -16.09 -22.39 9.91
CA TYR A 177 -16.42 -23.50 9.03
C TYR A 177 -17.44 -23.06 7.97
N PHE A 178 -17.15 -23.35 6.71
CA PHE A 178 -18.03 -23.02 5.59
C PHE A 178 -19.11 -24.09 5.40
N GLU A 179 -20.37 -23.68 5.44
CA GLU A 179 -21.51 -24.52 5.08
C GLU A 179 -22.09 -24.07 3.73
N LEU A 180 -22.07 -24.97 2.73
CA LEU A 180 -22.66 -24.71 1.43
C LEU A 180 -24.19 -24.81 1.52
N VAL A 181 -24.88 -23.69 1.29
CA VAL A 181 -26.34 -23.69 1.16
C VAL A 181 -26.69 -23.97 -0.32
N PRO A 182 -27.22 -25.17 -0.65
CA PRO A 182 -27.69 -25.46 -2.00
C PRO A 182 -28.78 -24.46 -2.39
N ASP A 183 -28.83 -24.08 -3.67
CA ASP A 183 -29.69 -23.05 -4.29
C ASP A 183 -29.22 -21.59 -4.19
N THR A 184 -28.08 -21.30 -3.55
CA THR A 184 -27.52 -19.94 -3.57
C THR A 184 -26.66 -19.72 -4.81
N ARG A 185 -26.92 -18.64 -5.57
CA ARG A 185 -26.13 -18.28 -6.76
C ARG A 185 -24.69 -17.90 -6.36
N LEU A 186 -23.71 -18.51 -6.99
CA LEU A 186 -22.28 -18.26 -6.76
C LEU A 186 -21.87 -16.79 -6.96
N GLN A 187 -22.58 -16.03 -7.80
CA GLN A 187 -22.32 -14.61 -8.04
C GLN A 187 -22.63 -13.71 -6.83
N VAL A 188 -23.39 -14.20 -5.84
CA VAL A 188 -23.82 -13.43 -4.66
C VAL A 188 -23.02 -13.82 -3.42
N ILE A 189 -22.23 -14.90 -3.47
CA ILE A 189 -21.47 -15.41 -2.34
C ILE A 189 -20.00 -15.06 -2.52
N ILE A 190 -19.42 -14.36 -1.54
CA ILE A 190 -17.98 -14.17 -1.41
C ILE A 190 -17.51 -15.08 -0.27
N ILE A 191 -16.70 -16.09 -0.61
CA ILE A 191 -16.09 -16.99 0.36
C ILE A 191 -14.66 -16.52 0.59
N LEU A 192 -14.35 -16.17 1.84
CA LEU A 192 -12.99 -15.87 2.28
C LEU A 192 -12.36 -17.18 2.76
N PHE A 193 -11.30 -17.62 2.09
CA PHE A 193 -10.53 -18.83 2.44
C PHE A 193 -9.30 -18.48 3.28
#